data_AF-A0A522G623-F1
#
_entry.id   AF-A0A522G623-F1
#
_cell.length_a   1.000
_cell.length_b   1.000
_cell.length_c   1.000
_cell.angle_alpha   90.00
_cell.angle_beta   90.00
_cell.angle_gamma   90.00
#
_symmetry.space_group_name_H-M   'P 1'
#
loop_
_entity.id
_entity.type
_entity.pdbx_description
1 polymer ?
#
loop_
_entity_poly.entity_id
_entity_poly.type
_entity_poly.pdbx_seq_one_letter_code
_entity_poly.pdbx_strand_id
1 'polypeptide(L)'
;MTLFLDSFWRAVAYCLRPRVIALSFLPLVIMVGLALGLGYFFWTPALDWVRGVLDSTVWLTHLWSWMDGIGVGNLTTVAAPLIIIFTITPLLVIVSLLVVAMLMTPALAGLVAERRFPQLERKRGGSLLTGILWALGSAALAAVALLISIPLWLVPPLILILPPLIWGWLTYRVMAFDALADHASRDERREIFRRHRGWLLGIGVLSGYLGAVPSVVWASGALFAAAFVILVPVAIWIYTLVFAFSSLWFSHYCLAALQDLRAQSSAVAPAADVAPAAPALSNDLDPHSTAATPPLAR
;
A
#
# COMPACT_ATOMS: atom_id res chain seq x y z
N MET A 1 -20.64 -3.47 -9.35
CA MET A 1 -20.80 -3.09 -7.92
C MET A 1 -20.49 -4.25 -6.98
N THR A 2 -20.88 -5.49 -7.31
CA THR A 2 -20.59 -6.69 -6.50
C THR A 2 -19.11 -6.84 -6.13
N LEU A 3 -18.18 -6.65 -7.09
CA LEU A 3 -16.73 -6.74 -6.84
C LEU A 3 -16.23 -5.77 -5.76
N PHE A 4 -16.75 -4.54 -5.74
CA PHE A 4 -16.35 -3.49 -4.80
C PHE A 4 -16.82 -3.79 -3.37
N LEU A 5 -18.08 -4.20 -3.21
CA LEU A 5 -18.65 -4.54 -1.91
C LEU A 5 -18.07 -5.86 -1.37
N ASP A 6 -17.91 -6.87 -2.23
CA ASP A 6 -17.30 -8.16 -1.85
C ASP A 6 -15.86 -7.96 -1.39
N SER A 7 -15.06 -7.16 -2.11
CA SER A 7 -13.68 -6.88 -1.70
C SER A 7 -13.61 -6.06 -0.41
N PHE A 8 -14.53 -5.12 -0.20
CA PHE A 8 -14.63 -4.32 1.03
C PHE A 8 -14.86 -5.21 2.25
N TRP A 9 -15.93 -6.03 2.21
CA TRP A 9 -16.30 -6.86 3.35
C TRP A 9 -15.22 -7.89 3.69
N ARG A 10 -14.57 -8.44 2.66
CA ARG A 10 -13.41 -9.34 2.85
C ARG A 10 -12.24 -8.65 3.50
N ALA A 11 -11.94 -7.42 3.10
CA ALA A 11 -10.88 -6.63 3.73
C ALA A 11 -11.17 -6.38 5.22
N VAL A 12 -12.41 -5.99 5.56
CA VAL A 12 -12.86 -5.84 6.96
C VAL A 12 -12.68 -7.15 7.73
N ALA A 13 -13.16 -8.27 7.18
CA ALA A 13 -13.03 -9.58 7.82
C ALA A 13 -11.56 -10.01 8.00
N TYR A 14 -10.68 -9.67 7.06
CA TYR A 14 -9.25 -10.00 7.15
C TYR A 14 -8.50 -9.14 8.17
N CYS A 15 -8.94 -7.90 8.44
CA CYS A 15 -8.39 -7.08 9.52
C CYS A 15 -8.52 -7.74 10.90
N LEU A 16 -9.54 -8.58 11.11
CA LEU A 16 -9.75 -9.31 12.36
C LEU A 16 -8.89 -10.59 12.48
N ARG A 17 -8.11 -10.94 11.45
CA ARG A 17 -7.25 -12.12 11.51
C ARG A 17 -6.07 -11.89 12.47
N PRO A 18 -5.70 -12.88 13.30
CA PRO A 18 -4.58 -12.74 14.25
C PRO A 18 -3.28 -12.29 13.61
N ARG A 19 -2.96 -12.78 12.41
CA ARG A 19 -1.75 -12.38 11.67
C ARG A 19 -1.76 -10.90 11.27
N VAL A 20 -2.91 -10.35 10.88
CA VAL A 20 -3.05 -8.94 10.49
C VAL A 20 -3.04 -8.05 11.72
N ILE A 21 -3.70 -8.47 12.81
CA ILE A 21 -3.63 -7.79 14.10
C ILE A 21 -2.19 -7.75 14.61
N ALA A 22 -1.46 -8.87 14.59
CA ALA A 22 -0.05 -8.91 14.98
C ALA A 22 0.82 -7.99 14.13
N LEU A 23 0.64 -8.01 12.80
CA LEU A 23 1.32 -7.08 11.88
C LEU A 23 0.99 -5.61 12.16
N SER A 24 -0.22 -5.29 12.62
CA SER A 24 -0.62 -3.91 12.94
C SER A 24 0.12 -3.32 14.14
N PHE A 25 0.64 -4.17 15.04
CA PHE A 25 1.49 -3.74 16.17
C PHE A 25 2.96 -3.56 15.80
N LEU A 26 3.41 -4.11 14.68
CA LEU A 26 4.77 -3.95 14.15
C LEU A 26 5.30 -2.49 14.18
N PRO A 27 4.55 -1.47 13.70
CA PRO A 27 4.99 -0.07 13.75
C PRO A 27 5.27 0.42 15.17
N LEU A 28 4.46 -0.01 16.15
CA LEU A 28 4.65 0.35 17.55
C LEU A 28 5.91 -0.32 18.11
N VAL A 29 6.11 -1.60 17.80
CA VAL A 29 7.32 -2.34 18.21
C VAL A 29 8.57 -1.68 17.63
N ILE A 30 8.55 -1.31 16.34
CA ILE A 30 9.65 -0.60 15.68
C ILE A 30 9.87 0.77 16.34
N MET A 31 8.81 1.55 16.55
CA MET A 31 8.91 2.87 17.21
C MET A 31 9.52 2.76 18.59
N VAL A 32 9.03 1.83 19.42
CA VAL A 32 9.54 1.61 20.78
C VAL A 32 10.99 1.13 20.73
N GLY A 33 11.31 0.18 19.87
CA GLY A 33 12.68 -0.33 19.71
C GLY A 33 13.65 0.75 19.27
N LEU A 34 13.29 1.56 18.27
CA LEU A 34 14.12 2.66 17.80
C LEU A 34 14.22 3.78 18.84
N ALA A 35 13.12 4.15 19.50
CA ALA A 35 13.14 5.19 20.52
C ALA A 35 13.99 4.78 21.74
N LEU A 36 13.86 3.54 22.21
CA LEU A 36 14.69 3.02 23.30
C LEU A 36 16.15 2.87 22.88
N GLY A 37 16.41 2.35 21.68
CA GLY A 37 17.77 2.22 21.15
C GLY A 37 18.45 3.57 21.00
N LEU A 38 17.81 4.51 20.30
CA LEU A 38 18.36 5.87 20.11
C LEU A 38 18.46 6.63 21.44
N GLY A 39 17.45 6.53 22.30
CA GLY A 39 17.47 7.15 23.63
C GLY A 39 18.60 6.59 24.50
N TYR A 40 18.84 5.28 24.47
CA TYR A 40 19.91 4.67 25.26
C TYR A 40 21.30 5.09 24.78
N PHE A 41 21.55 5.07 23.47
CA PHE A 41 22.90 5.34 22.92
C PHE A 41 23.19 6.83 22.68
N PHE A 42 22.19 7.63 22.31
CA PHE A 42 22.39 8.97 21.77
C PHE A 42 21.72 10.09 22.57
N TRP A 43 20.99 9.81 23.65
CA TRP A 43 20.31 10.87 24.41
C TRP A 43 21.25 11.94 24.96
N THR A 44 22.25 11.56 25.75
CA THR A 44 23.23 12.51 26.31
C THR A 44 24.05 13.22 25.22
N PRO A 45 24.66 12.51 24.26
CA PRO A 45 25.39 13.16 23.17
C PRO A 45 24.54 14.13 22.34
N ALA A 46 23.28 13.79 22.08
CA ALA A 46 22.38 14.67 21.34
C ALA A 46 22.00 15.91 22.15
N LEU A 47 21.75 15.77 23.46
CA LEU A 47 21.49 16.91 24.34
C LEU A 47 22.68 17.87 24.39
N ASP A 48 23.89 17.34 24.56
CA ASP A 48 25.10 18.13 24.62
C ASP A 48 25.38 18.83 23.28
N TRP A 49 25.12 18.15 22.16
CA TRP A 49 25.23 18.75 20.83
C TRP A 49 24.22 19.89 20.63
N VAL A 50 22.94 19.67 20.94
CA VAL A 50 21.91 20.71 20.79
C VAL A 50 22.19 21.90 21.70
N ARG A 51 22.62 21.66 22.95
CA ARG A 51 23.05 22.72 23.87
C ARG A 51 24.23 23.51 23.32
N GLY A 52 25.27 22.82 22.82
CA GLY A 52 26.41 23.48 22.18
C GLY A 52 26.01 24.37 21.00
N VAL A 53 25.04 23.94 20.19
CA VAL A 53 24.49 24.75 19.09
C VAL A 53 23.71 25.96 19.62
N LEU A 54 22.87 25.79 20.64
CA LEU A 54 22.12 26.88 21.27
C LEU A 54 23.05 27.93 21.89
N ASP A 55 24.10 27.50 22.59
CA ASP A 55 25.05 28.36 23.30
C ASP A 55 26.00 29.10 22.34
N SER A 56 26.36 28.48 21.22
CA SER A 56 27.22 29.11 20.20
C SER A 56 26.50 30.12 19.31
N THR A 57 25.17 30.18 19.36
CA THR A 57 24.38 31.09 18.52
C THR A 57 24.14 32.43 19.22
N VAL A 58 24.91 33.46 18.82
CA VAL A 58 24.94 34.80 19.44
C VAL A 58 23.55 35.47 19.56
N TRP A 59 22.65 35.26 18.59
CA TRP A 59 21.30 35.83 18.66
C TRP A 59 20.41 35.17 19.72
N LEU A 60 20.61 33.88 20.00
CA LEU A 60 19.82 33.17 21.00
C LEU A 60 20.25 33.55 22.41
N THR A 61 21.54 33.80 22.67
CA THR A 61 22.01 34.21 24.00
C THR A 61 21.45 35.56 24.44
N HIS A 62 21.23 36.49 23.50
CA HIS A 62 20.52 37.74 23.75
C HIS A 62 19.04 37.52 24.08
N LEU A 63 18.37 36.60 23.37
CA LEU A 63 16.97 36.24 23.64
C LEU A 63 16.83 35.56 25.01
N TRP A 64 17.72 34.64 25.36
CA TRP A 64 17.72 33.94 26.63
C TRP A 64 17.98 34.88 27.81
N SER A 65 18.94 35.80 27.71
CA SER A 65 19.19 36.78 28.77
C SER A 65 18.03 37.75 28.99
N TRP A 66 17.30 38.10 27.93
CA TRP A 66 16.05 38.85 28.05
C TRP A 66 14.94 38.02 28.74
N MET A 67 14.83 36.73 28.40
CA MET A 67 13.88 35.80 29.04
C MET A 67 14.18 35.53 30.53
N ASP A 68 15.46 35.46 30.89
CA ASP A 68 15.90 35.42 32.29
C ASP A 68 15.44 36.67 33.05
N GLY A 69 15.56 37.84 32.42
CA GLY A 69 15.14 39.12 32.99
C GLY A 69 13.64 39.23 33.32
N ILE A 70 12.78 38.45 32.64
CA ILE A 70 11.32 38.38 32.89
C ILE A 70 10.91 37.16 33.74
N GLY A 71 11.87 36.41 34.30
CA GLY A 71 11.62 35.29 35.22
C GLY A 71 11.32 33.94 34.55
N VAL A 72 11.59 33.81 33.24
CA VAL A 72 11.27 32.61 32.44
C VAL A 72 12.52 31.75 32.16
N GLY A 73 13.59 31.97 32.92
CA GLY A 73 14.91 31.39 32.65
C GLY A 73 15.01 29.87 32.61
N ASN A 74 14.10 29.19 33.30
CA ASN A 74 14.06 27.72 33.32
C ASN A 74 13.55 27.11 31.99
N LEU A 75 13.13 27.91 31.00
CA LEU A 75 12.78 27.39 29.67
C LEU A 75 14.00 26.86 28.90
N THR A 76 15.19 27.40 29.15
CA THR A 76 16.45 26.95 28.51
C THR A 76 16.76 25.49 28.83
N THR A 77 16.48 25.05 30.07
CA THR A 77 16.80 23.71 30.55
C THR A 77 15.95 22.64 29.86
N VAL A 78 14.71 22.98 29.47
CA VAL A 78 13.79 22.09 28.75
C VAL A 78 13.84 22.25 27.22
N ALA A 79 14.43 23.34 26.71
CA ALA A 79 14.49 23.62 25.27
C ALA A 79 15.23 22.53 24.47
N ALA A 80 16.43 22.13 24.92
CA ALA A 80 17.22 21.11 24.23
C ALA A 80 16.49 19.74 24.15
N PRO A 81 15.95 19.18 25.25
CA PRO A 81 15.10 17.98 25.19
C PRO A 81 13.90 18.13 24.24
N LEU A 82 13.20 19.27 24.26
CA LEU A 82 12.05 19.50 23.39
C LEU A 82 12.45 19.52 21.91
N ILE A 83 13.56 20.18 21.55
CA ILE A 83 14.06 20.21 20.17
C ILE A 83 14.34 18.79 19.67
N ILE A 84 14.99 17.96 20.48
CA ILE A 84 15.27 16.57 20.13
C ILE A 84 13.97 15.80 19.93
N ILE A 85 13.03 15.88 20.88
CA ILE A 85 11.75 15.18 20.80
C ILE A 85 10.98 15.61 19.54
N PHE A 86 10.79 16.91 19.32
CA PHE A 86 10.04 17.43 18.16
C PHE A 86 10.71 17.14 16.82
N THR A 87 12.03 16.92 16.79
CA THR A 87 12.77 16.58 15.55
C THR A 87 12.79 15.07 15.29
N ILE A 88 13.11 14.27 16.31
CA ILE A 88 13.33 12.84 16.18
C ILE A 88 12.01 12.07 16.15
N THR A 89 11.01 12.47 16.94
CA THR A 89 9.70 11.79 16.96
C THR A 89 9.04 11.70 15.57
N PRO A 90 8.88 12.77 14.78
CA PRO A 90 8.29 12.66 13.44
C PRO A 90 9.15 11.83 12.50
N LEU A 91 10.47 11.92 12.60
CA LEU A 91 11.38 11.10 11.79
C LEU A 91 11.21 9.60 12.10
N LEU A 92 11.11 9.23 13.37
CA LEU A 92 10.82 7.87 13.79
C LEU A 92 9.49 7.37 13.24
N VAL A 93 8.44 8.21 13.29
CA VAL A 93 7.12 7.86 12.72
C VAL A 93 7.26 7.61 11.21
N ILE A 94 7.94 8.48 10.47
CA ILE A 94 8.15 8.32 9.03
C ILE A 94 8.90 7.02 8.72
N VAL A 95 10.01 6.75 9.43
CA VAL A 95 10.80 5.52 9.26
C VAL A 95 9.96 4.28 9.59
N SER A 96 9.22 4.30 10.69
CA SER A 96 8.34 3.19 11.09
C SER A 96 7.26 2.91 10.03
N LEU A 97 6.58 3.96 9.54
CA LEU A 97 5.57 3.84 8.50
C LEU A 97 6.18 3.33 7.18
N LEU A 98 7.39 3.76 6.82
CA LEU A 98 8.08 3.29 5.62
C LEU A 98 8.42 1.80 5.72
N VAL A 99 8.97 1.35 6.85
CA VAL A 99 9.26 -0.07 7.10
C VAL A 99 7.97 -0.90 7.05
N VAL A 100 6.89 -0.41 7.68
CA VAL A 100 5.59 -1.09 7.63
C VAL A 100 5.03 -1.14 6.22
N ALA A 101 5.10 -0.06 5.45
CA ALA A 101 4.65 -0.06 4.07
C ALA A 101 5.43 -1.08 3.22
N MET A 102 6.75 -1.20 3.43
CA MET A 102 7.60 -2.16 2.73
C MET A 102 7.36 -3.61 3.14
N LEU A 103 7.10 -3.88 4.42
CA LEU A 103 6.95 -5.26 4.93
C LEU A 103 5.50 -5.76 4.89
N MET A 104 4.56 -4.92 5.29
CA MET A 104 3.17 -5.32 5.49
C MET A 104 2.41 -5.44 4.17
N THR A 105 2.63 -4.53 3.22
CA THR A 105 1.95 -4.56 1.91
C THR A 105 2.19 -5.87 1.15
N PRO A 106 3.44 -6.34 0.93
CA PRO A 106 3.66 -7.63 0.25
C PRO A 106 3.19 -8.81 1.11
N ALA A 107 3.29 -8.75 2.44
CA ALA A 107 2.81 -9.80 3.32
C ALA A 107 1.28 -9.98 3.25
N LEU A 108 0.53 -8.88 3.20
CA LEU A 108 -0.93 -8.88 3.09
C LEU A 108 -1.38 -9.32 1.68
N ALA A 109 -0.73 -8.81 0.63
CA ALA A 109 -1.00 -9.23 -0.74
C ALA A 109 -0.72 -10.73 -0.93
N GLY A 110 0.40 -11.23 -0.40
CA GLY A 110 0.74 -12.66 -0.38
C GLY A 110 -0.29 -13.50 0.38
N LEU A 111 -0.73 -13.05 1.56
CA LEU A 111 -1.77 -13.74 2.35
C LEU A 111 -3.10 -13.85 1.59
N VAL A 112 -3.50 -12.80 0.88
CA VAL A 112 -4.72 -12.82 0.06
C VAL A 112 -4.55 -13.74 -1.14
N ALA A 113 -3.42 -13.66 -1.83
CA ALA A 113 -3.12 -14.50 -2.99
C ALA A 113 -3.11 -16.00 -2.63
N GLU A 114 -2.39 -16.39 -1.58
CA GLU A 114 -2.28 -17.78 -1.13
C GLU A 114 -3.63 -18.38 -0.73
N ARG A 115 -4.50 -17.60 -0.09
CA ARG A 115 -5.79 -18.11 0.41
C ARG A 115 -6.93 -18.05 -0.60
N ARG A 116 -7.02 -16.99 -1.39
CA ARG A 116 -8.17 -16.76 -2.28
C ARG A 116 -7.86 -17.07 -3.73
N PHE A 117 -6.61 -16.89 -4.15
CA PHE A 117 -6.20 -17.00 -5.54
C PHE A 117 -5.03 -17.99 -5.72
N PRO A 118 -5.08 -19.21 -5.14
CA PRO A 118 -3.95 -20.15 -5.18
C PRO A 118 -3.60 -20.60 -6.61
N GLN A 119 -4.54 -20.55 -7.53
CA GLN A 119 -4.35 -20.90 -8.95
C GLN A 119 -3.80 -19.75 -9.79
N LEU A 120 -3.67 -18.54 -9.23
CA LEU A 120 -3.26 -17.36 -9.97
C LEU A 120 -1.73 -17.32 -10.12
N GLU A 121 -1.26 -17.51 -11.36
CA GLU A 121 0.17 -17.51 -11.66
C GLU A 121 0.85 -16.18 -11.29
N ARG A 122 2.01 -16.27 -10.62
CA ARG A 122 2.86 -15.13 -10.25
C ARG A 122 3.78 -14.75 -11.41
N LYS A 123 3.37 -13.77 -12.23
CA LYS A 123 4.19 -13.26 -13.34
C LYS A 123 5.33 -12.32 -12.91
N ARG A 124 5.40 -11.91 -11.64
CA ARG A 124 6.43 -11.03 -11.05
C ARG A 124 6.75 -9.81 -11.94
N GLY A 125 5.71 -9.17 -12.47
CA GLY A 125 5.86 -8.07 -13.43
C GLY A 125 6.33 -6.75 -12.81
N GLY A 126 6.51 -6.67 -11.49
CA GLY A 126 7.01 -5.49 -10.77
C GLY A 126 8.31 -5.79 -10.02
N SER A 127 9.28 -4.87 -10.10
CA SER A 127 10.45 -4.84 -9.23
C SER A 127 10.27 -3.78 -8.14
N LEU A 128 10.90 -3.95 -6.98
CA LEU A 128 10.92 -2.97 -5.89
C LEU A 128 11.38 -1.59 -6.38
N LEU A 129 12.41 -1.54 -7.23
CA LEU A 129 12.89 -0.29 -7.81
C LEU A 129 11.80 0.38 -8.66
N THR A 130 11.08 -0.41 -9.46
CA THR A 130 9.96 0.09 -10.27
C THR A 130 8.83 0.61 -9.39
N GLY A 131 8.53 -0.06 -8.28
CA GLY A 131 7.54 0.41 -7.30
C GLY A 131 7.93 1.74 -6.66
N ILE A 132 9.19 1.89 -6.25
CA ILE A 132 9.72 3.14 -5.67
C ILE A 132 9.64 4.28 -6.68
N LEU A 133 10.13 4.08 -7.91
CA LEU A 133 10.06 5.11 -8.97
C LEU A 133 8.61 5.46 -9.30
N TRP A 134 7.71 4.47 -9.31
CA TRP A 134 6.29 4.70 -9.56
C TRP A 134 5.62 5.49 -8.44
N ALA A 135 5.92 5.16 -7.18
CA ALA A 135 5.41 5.87 -6.02
C ALA A 135 5.93 7.31 -5.98
N LEU A 136 7.23 7.53 -6.21
CA LEU A 136 7.84 8.86 -6.27
C LEU A 136 7.28 9.69 -7.44
N GLY A 137 7.18 9.12 -8.64
CA GLY A 137 6.60 9.80 -9.79
C GLY A 137 5.12 10.15 -9.59
N SER A 138 4.36 9.26 -8.94
CA SER A 138 2.97 9.53 -8.58
C SER A 138 2.86 10.60 -7.49
N ALA A 139 3.72 10.57 -6.48
CA ALA A 139 3.77 11.57 -5.42
C ALA A 139 4.15 12.95 -5.97
N ALA A 140 5.14 13.02 -6.87
CA ALA A 140 5.51 14.26 -7.56
C ALA A 140 4.34 14.82 -8.38
N LEU A 141 3.64 13.97 -9.15
CA LEU A 141 2.47 14.40 -9.92
C LEU A 141 1.31 14.84 -9.00
N ALA A 142 1.10 14.17 -7.87
CA ALA A 142 0.12 14.58 -6.86
C ALA A 142 0.50 15.92 -6.21
N ALA A 143 1.78 16.16 -5.93
CA ALA A 143 2.26 17.44 -5.39
C ALA A 143 2.05 18.59 -6.40
N VAL A 144 2.35 18.36 -7.68
CA VAL A 144 2.06 19.33 -8.76
C VAL A 144 0.55 19.59 -8.85
N ALA A 145 -0.27 18.55 -8.83
CA ALA A 145 -1.73 18.69 -8.85
C ALA A 145 -2.25 19.47 -7.63
N LEU A 146 -1.67 19.23 -6.45
CA LEU A 146 -2.01 19.93 -5.21
C LEU A 146 -1.68 21.43 -5.33
N LEU A 147 -0.48 21.76 -5.83
CA LEU A 147 -0.04 23.14 -6.04
C LEU A 147 -0.95 23.87 -7.03
N ILE A 148 -1.25 23.24 -8.17
CA ILE A 148 -2.18 23.78 -9.18
C ILE A 148 -3.60 23.92 -8.61
N SER A 149 -3.99 23.09 -7.64
CA SER A 149 -5.32 23.15 -7.04
C SER A 149 -5.51 24.29 -6.04
N ILE A 150 -4.43 24.91 -5.52
CA ILE A 150 -4.50 25.96 -4.48
C ILE A 150 -5.47 27.10 -4.84
N PRO A 151 -5.43 27.70 -6.05
CA PRO A 151 -6.36 28.77 -6.41
C PRO A 151 -7.83 28.32 -6.39
N LEU A 152 -8.09 27.04 -6.69
CA LEU A 152 -9.43 26.47 -6.71
C LEU A 152 -9.99 26.25 -5.30
N TRP A 153 -9.14 26.22 -4.27
CA TRP A 153 -9.58 26.03 -2.88
C TRP A 153 -10.36 27.22 -2.32
N LEU A 154 -10.26 28.40 -2.94
CA LEU A 154 -11.04 29.58 -2.58
C LEU A 154 -12.55 29.40 -2.82
N VAL A 155 -12.93 28.39 -3.61
CA VAL A 155 -14.32 27.99 -3.82
C VAL A 155 -14.69 26.95 -2.75
N PRO A 156 -15.56 27.26 -1.77
CA PRO A 156 -15.81 26.40 -0.60
C PRO A 156 -16.16 24.92 -0.89
N PRO A 157 -16.92 24.54 -1.92
CA PRO A 157 -17.13 23.12 -2.22
C PRO A 157 -15.88 22.42 -2.78
N LEU A 158 -14.98 23.12 -3.47
CA LEU A 158 -13.83 22.51 -4.14
C LEU A 158 -12.71 22.13 -3.17
N ILE A 159 -12.47 22.90 -2.11
CA ILE A 159 -11.46 22.55 -1.09
C ILE A 159 -11.79 21.24 -0.35
N LEU A 160 -13.07 20.86 -0.27
CA LEU A 160 -13.48 19.59 0.34
C LEU A 160 -13.37 18.40 -0.63
N ILE A 161 -13.29 18.65 -1.94
CA ILE A 161 -13.29 17.60 -2.97
C ILE A 161 -11.88 17.37 -3.51
N LEU A 162 -11.14 18.44 -3.86
CA LEU A 162 -9.87 18.35 -4.57
C LEU A 162 -8.77 17.65 -3.75
N PRO A 163 -8.48 18.01 -2.49
CA PRO A 163 -7.43 17.35 -1.73
C PRO A 163 -7.72 15.86 -1.49
N PRO A 164 -8.93 15.43 -1.07
CA PRO A 164 -9.25 14.01 -0.94
C PRO A 164 -9.19 13.26 -2.28
N LEU A 165 -9.57 13.90 -3.39
CA LEU A 165 -9.49 13.30 -4.72
C LEU A 165 -8.05 13.09 -5.17
N ILE A 166 -7.18 14.08 -4.99
CA ILE A 166 -5.75 13.99 -5.31
C ILE A 166 -5.08 12.95 -4.42
N TRP A 167 -5.41 12.93 -3.13
CA TRP A 167 -4.89 11.95 -2.19
C TRP A 167 -5.34 10.54 -2.52
N GLY A 168 -6.64 10.33 -2.75
CA GLY A 168 -7.19 9.05 -3.17
C GLY A 168 -6.63 8.60 -4.53
N TRP A 169 -6.35 9.54 -5.43
CA TRP A 169 -5.65 9.27 -6.68
C TRP A 169 -4.25 8.72 -6.46
N LEU A 170 -3.48 9.35 -5.56
CA LEU A 170 -2.15 8.88 -5.19
C LEU A 170 -2.22 7.49 -4.52
N THR A 171 -3.11 7.33 -3.55
CA THR A 171 -3.30 6.08 -2.80
C THR A 171 -3.60 4.92 -3.74
N TYR A 172 -4.53 5.07 -4.69
CA TYR A 172 -4.83 3.97 -5.59
C TYR A 172 -3.66 3.66 -6.52
N ARG A 173 -2.91 4.66 -6.99
CA ARG A 173 -1.78 4.40 -7.89
C ARG A 173 -0.69 3.60 -7.22
N VAL A 174 -0.40 3.89 -5.95
CA VAL A 174 0.60 3.16 -5.16
C VAL A 174 0.05 1.78 -4.78
N MET A 175 -1.10 1.73 -4.09
CA MET A 175 -1.64 0.48 -3.54
C MET A 175 -2.06 -0.53 -4.61
N ALA A 176 -2.64 -0.09 -5.73
CA ALA A 176 -3.01 -1.01 -6.81
C ALA A 176 -1.77 -1.51 -7.57
N PHE A 177 -0.70 -0.70 -7.66
CA PHE A 177 0.57 -1.16 -8.22
C PHE A 177 1.17 -2.25 -7.33
N ASP A 178 1.23 -2.01 -6.03
CA ASP A 178 1.82 -2.95 -5.06
C ASP A 178 1.03 -4.26 -5.01
N ALA A 179 -0.31 -4.19 -5.01
CA ALA A 179 -1.18 -5.37 -5.04
C ALA A 179 -1.00 -6.24 -6.30
N LEU A 180 -0.66 -5.63 -7.43
CA LEU A 180 -0.52 -6.30 -8.72
C LEU A 180 0.94 -6.67 -9.05
N ALA A 181 1.93 -6.13 -8.35
CA ALA A 181 3.35 -6.24 -8.71
C ALA A 181 3.82 -7.70 -8.84
N ASP A 182 3.39 -8.57 -7.93
CA ASP A 182 3.81 -9.98 -7.88
C ASP A 182 3.06 -10.87 -8.88
N HIS A 183 1.82 -10.53 -9.21
CA HIS A 183 0.91 -11.42 -9.95
C HIS A 183 0.71 -10.99 -11.40
N ALA A 184 0.63 -9.69 -11.69
CA ALA A 184 0.29 -9.18 -13.00
C ALA A 184 1.51 -8.87 -13.88
N SER A 185 1.41 -9.15 -15.17
CA SER A 185 2.31 -8.58 -16.18
C SER A 185 2.13 -7.06 -16.30
N ARG A 186 3.04 -6.39 -17.01
CA ARG A 186 2.94 -4.93 -17.25
C ARG A 186 1.68 -4.58 -18.04
N ASP A 187 1.33 -5.38 -19.04
CA ASP A 187 0.16 -5.16 -19.89
C ASP A 187 -1.15 -5.43 -19.15
N GLU A 188 -1.22 -6.53 -18.39
CA GLU A 188 -2.37 -6.85 -17.53
C GLU A 188 -2.64 -5.72 -16.53
N ARG A 189 -1.58 -5.18 -15.90
CA ARG A 189 -1.69 -4.07 -14.95
C ARG A 189 -2.19 -2.80 -15.62
N ARG A 190 -1.65 -2.45 -16.80
CA ARG A 190 -2.10 -1.26 -17.55
C ARG A 190 -3.57 -1.37 -17.91
N GLU A 191 -4.02 -2.56 -18.30
CA GLU A 191 -5.41 -2.79 -18.66
C GLU A 191 -6.35 -2.72 -17.44
N ILE A 192 -5.95 -3.28 -16.29
CA ILE A 192 -6.73 -3.16 -15.04
C ILE A 192 -6.84 -1.69 -14.62
N PHE A 193 -5.74 -0.94 -14.66
CA PHE A 193 -5.74 0.50 -14.34
C PHE A 193 -6.69 1.28 -15.27
N ARG A 194 -6.77 0.89 -16.55
CA ARG A 194 -7.66 1.52 -17.52
C ARG A 194 -9.13 1.15 -17.28
N ARG A 195 -9.45 -0.14 -17.13
CA ARG A 195 -10.82 -0.65 -16.96
C ARG A 195 -11.45 -0.26 -15.62
N HIS A 196 -10.66 -0.26 -14.55
CA HIS A 196 -11.18 -0.08 -13.18
C HIS A 196 -10.81 1.28 -12.55
N ARG A 197 -10.34 2.26 -13.33
CA ARG A 197 -9.86 3.56 -12.82
C ARG A 197 -10.82 4.24 -11.84
N GLY A 198 -12.10 4.32 -12.18
CA GLY A 198 -13.11 4.98 -11.33
C GLY A 198 -13.32 4.27 -10.00
N TRP A 199 -13.38 2.93 -10.02
CA TRP A 199 -13.51 2.12 -8.82
C TRP A 199 -12.26 2.16 -7.94
N LEU A 200 -11.07 2.07 -8.54
CA LEU A 200 -9.80 2.18 -7.82
C LEU A 200 -9.66 3.56 -7.15
N LEU A 201 -10.06 4.63 -7.84
CA LEU A 201 -10.13 5.97 -7.28
C LEU A 201 -11.14 6.04 -6.13
N GLY A 202 -12.32 5.45 -6.27
CA GLY A 202 -13.32 5.39 -5.20
C GLY A 202 -12.79 4.69 -3.95
N ILE A 203 -12.14 3.53 -4.10
CA ILE A 203 -11.45 2.84 -2.99
C ILE A 203 -10.39 3.77 -2.38
N GLY A 204 -9.56 4.39 -3.21
CA GLY A 204 -8.49 5.29 -2.76
C GLY A 204 -9.00 6.49 -1.98
N VAL A 205 -10.07 7.13 -2.42
CA VAL A 205 -10.69 8.28 -1.74
C VAL A 205 -11.27 7.85 -0.38
N LEU A 206 -12.00 6.74 -0.34
CA LEU A 206 -12.57 6.21 0.92
C LEU A 206 -11.47 5.80 1.90
N SER A 207 -10.44 5.10 1.43
CA SER A 207 -9.25 4.79 2.22
C SER A 207 -8.53 6.06 2.71
N GLY A 208 -8.45 7.10 1.88
CA GLY A 208 -7.88 8.40 2.25
C GLY A 208 -8.65 9.07 3.38
N TYR A 209 -9.98 9.07 3.32
CA TYR A 209 -10.83 9.58 4.40
C TYR A 209 -10.72 8.75 5.68
N LEU A 210 -10.65 7.42 5.57
CA LEU A 210 -10.36 6.57 6.73
C LEU A 210 -8.99 6.91 7.36
N GLY A 211 -8.03 7.32 6.54
CA GLY A 211 -6.73 7.81 7.00
C GLY A 211 -6.81 9.06 7.88
N ALA A 212 -7.91 9.82 7.83
CA ALA A 212 -8.14 10.97 8.71
C ALA A 212 -8.79 10.60 10.06
N VAL A 213 -9.23 9.34 10.25
CA VAL A 213 -9.84 8.88 11.51
C VAL A 213 -8.93 9.13 12.74
N PRO A 214 -7.61 8.88 12.69
CA PRO A 214 -6.74 9.17 13.82
C PRO A 214 -6.72 10.65 14.22
N SER A 215 -7.06 11.59 13.33
CA SER A 215 -7.14 13.03 13.65
C SER A 215 -8.14 13.33 14.76
N VAL A 216 -9.18 12.50 14.92
CA VAL A 216 -10.11 12.58 16.06
C VAL A 216 -9.41 12.26 17.37
N VAL A 217 -8.51 11.27 17.37
CA VAL A 217 -7.70 10.91 18.54
C VAL A 217 -6.77 12.06 18.92
N TRP A 218 -6.13 12.69 17.93
CA TRP A 218 -5.31 13.89 18.16
C TRP A 218 -6.12 15.06 18.74
N ALA A 219 -7.30 15.34 18.19
CA ALA A 219 -8.19 16.38 18.71
C ALA A 219 -8.61 16.10 20.16
N SER A 220 -8.86 14.83 20.50
CA SER A 220 -9.19 14.42 21.88
C SER A 220 -8.00 14.55 22.85
N GLY A 221 -6.76 14.39 22.37
CA GLY A 221 -5.57 14.56 23.19
C GLY A 221 -5.38 15.97 23.73
N ALA A 222 -5.84 16.99 23.00
CA ALA A 222 -5.84 18.37 23.48
C ALA A 222 -6.76 18.59 24.70
N LEU A 223 -7.79 17.76 24.86
CA LEU A 223 -8.72 17.79 25.99
C LEU A 223 -8.23 16.95 27.18
N PHE A 224 -7.34 15.98 26.94
CA PHE A 224 -6.86 15.02 27.94
C PHE A 224 -5.33 14.88 27.90
N ALA A 225 -4.60 15.93 28.31
CA ALA A 225 -3.14 15.95 28.28
C ALA A 225 -2.48 14.75 29.01
N ALA A 226 -3.06 14.29 30.12
CA ALA A 226 -2.56 13.11 30.84
C ALA A 226 -2.69 11.79 30.04
N ALA A 227 -3.67 11.71 29.12
CA ALA A 227 -3.89 10.53 28.29
C ALA A 227 -2.96 10.46 27.07
N PHE A 228 -2.15 11.50 26.81
CA PHE A 228 -1.34 11.60 25.59
C PHE A 228 -0.36 10.44 25.41
N VAL A 229 0.21 9.94 26.52
CA VAL A 229 1.11 8.77 26.55
C VAL A 229 0.44 7.52 25.96
N ILE A 230 -0.87 7.39 26.11
CA ILE A 230 -1.66 6.26 25.60
C ILE A 230 -2.26 6.59 24.23
N LEU A 231 -2.75 7.82 24.04
CA LEU A 231 -3.40 8.27 22.81
C LEU A 231 -2.45 8.25 21.60
N VAL A 232 -1.17 8.57 21.78
CA VAL A 232 -0.19 8.56 20.68
C VAL A 232 0.02 7.14 20.12
N PRO A 233 0.35 6.11 20.94
CA PRO A 233 0.39 4.73 20.47
C PRO A 233 -0.93 4.26 19.84
N VAL A 234 -2.07 4.61 20.43
CA VAL A 234 -3.39 4.24 19.89
C VAL A 234 -3.63 4.89 18.51
N ALA A 235 -3.31 6.18 18.34
CA ALA A 235 -3.44 6.88 17.06
C ALA A 235 -2.56 6.24 15.99
N ILE A 236 -1.29 5.94 16.33
CA ILE A 236 -0.36 5.26 15.43
C ILE A 236 -0.89 3.87 15.05
N TRP A 237 -1.43 3.12 16.01
CA TRP A 237 -2.02 1.80 15.76
C TRP A 237 -3.26 1.87 14.85
N ILE A 238 -4.12 2.88 15.04
CA ILE A 238 -5.28 3.08 14.16
C ILE A 238 -4.80 3.42 12.74
N TYR A 239 -3.78 4.29 12.58
CA TYR A 239 -3.19 4.57 11.27
C TYR A 239 -2.76 3.29 10.56
N THR A 240 -2.17 2.36 11.29
CA THR A 240 -1.57 1.15 10.70
C THR A 240 -2.64 0.10 10.39
N LEU A 241 -3.70 0.02 11.20
CA LEU A 241 -4.90 -0.74 10.86
C LEU A 241 -5.61 -0.20 9.62
N VAL A 242 -5.77 1.12 9.49
CA VAL A 242 -6.37 1.75 8.31
C VAL A 242 -5.52 1.48 7.06
N PHE A 243 -4.19 1.55 7.19
CA PHE A 243 -3.28 1.19 6.11
C PHE A 243 -3.40 -0.30 5.74
N ALA A 244 -3.43 -1.21 6.72
CA ALA A 244 -3.63 -2.64 6.49
C ALA A 244 -4.96 -2.94 5.79
N PHE A 245 -6.04 -2.33 6.27
CA PHE A 245 -7.36 -2.43 5.67
C PHE A 245 -7.36 -1.99 4.21
N SER A 246 -6.78 -0.82 3.93
CA SER A 246 -6.70 -0.26 2.58
C SER A 246 -5.88 -1.19 1.66
N SER A 247 -4.73 -1.67 2.13
CA SER A 247 -3.89 -2.63 1.39
C SER A 247 -4.63 -3.94 1.06
N LEU A 248 -5.38 -4.49 2.04
CA LEU A 248 -6.22 -5.67 1.85
C LEU A 248 -7.35 -5.43 0.85
N TRP A 249 -8.01 -4.27 0.92
CA TRP A 249 -9.10 -3.92 0.00
C TRP A 249 -8.60 -3.82 -1.44
N PHE A 250 -7.49 -3.11 -1.66
CA PHE A 250 -6.84 -3.07 -2.97
C PHE A 250 -6.40 -4.46 -3.44
N SER A 251 -5.83 -5.29 -2.55
CA SER A 251 -5.42 -6.66 -2.89
C SER A 251 -6.60 -7.54 -3.32
N HIS A 252 -7.68 -7.57 -2.53
CA HIS A 252 -8.88 -8.36 -2.85
C HIS A 252 -9.54 -7.91 -4.15
N TYR A 253 -9.58 -6.59 -4.40
CA TYR A 253 -10.19 -6.03 -5.60
C TYR A 253 -9.33 -6.27 -6.84
N CYS A 254 -8.03 -5.94 -6.78
CA CYS A 254 -7.13 -6.02 -7.93
C CYS A 254 -6.85 -7.47 -8.35
N LEU A 255 -6.68 -8.39 -7.39
CA LEU A 255 -6.44 -9.81 -7.73
C LEU A 255 -7.71 -10.47 -8.30
N ALA A 256 -8.90 -10.10 -7.83
CA ALA A 256 -10.15 -10.56 -8.44
C ALA A 256 -10.30 -10.02 -9.87
N ALA A 257 -10.05 -8.72 -10.08
CA ALA A 257 -10.09 -8.13 -11.41
C ALA A 257 -9.05 -8.76 -12.37
N LEU A 258 -7.87 -9.14 -11.85
CA LEU A 258 -6.85 -9.85 -12.62
C LEU A 258 -7.30 -11.26 -13.01
N GLN A 259 -7.93 -11.99 -12.09
CA GLN A 259 -8.49 -13.31 -12.38
C GLN A 259 -9.56 -13.22 -13.48
N ASP A 260 -10.48 -12.26 -13.37
CA ASP A 260 -11.53 -12.04 -14.37
C ASP A 260 -10.94 -11.68 -15.73
N LEU A 261 -9.92 -10.82 -15.77
CA LEU A 261 -9.22 -10.45 -17.00
C LEU A 261 -8.59 -11.67 -17.67
N ARG A 262 -7.93 -12.55 -16.91
CA ARG A 262 -7.31 -13.77 -17.44
C ARG A 262 -8.36 -14.79 -17.91
N ALA A 263 -9.44 -14.96 -17.16
CA ALA A 263 -10.53 -15.86 -17.54
C ALA A 263 -11.17 -15.43 -18.87
N GLN A 264 -11.33 -14.12 -19.09
CA GLN A 264 -11.81 -13.57 -20.37
C GLN A 264 -10.82 -13.84 -21.51
N SER A 265 -9.53 -13.58 -21.30
CA SER A 265 -8.50 -13.85 -22.32
C SER A 265 -8.43 -15.34 -22.70
N SER A 266 -8.56 -16.24 -21.73
CA SER A 266 -8.59 -17.69 -21.96
C SER A 266 -9.87 -18.15 -22.68
N ALA A 267 -11.02 -17.52 -22.40
CA ALA A 267 -12.27 -17.83 -23.10
C ALA A 267 -12.28 -17.33 -24.56
N VAL A 268 -11.52 -16.27 -24.86
CA VAL A 268 -11.40 -15.70 -26.21
C VAL A 268 -10.37 -16.43 -27.07
N ALA A 269 -9.45 -17.19 -26.49
CA ALA A 269 -8.57 -18.10 -27.23
C ALA A 269 -9.38 -19.34 -27.68
N PRO A 270 -9.86 -19.42 -28.94
CA PRO A 270 -10.66 -20.55 -29.38
C PRO A 270 -9.76 -21.77 -29.52
N ALA A 271 -10.36 -22.96 -29.38
CA ALA A 271 -9.79 -24.27 -29.62
C ALA A 271 -9.11 -24.37 -31.01
N ALA A 272 -7.86 -23.91 -31.12
CA ALA A 272 -7.02 -24.10 -32.29
C ALA A 272 -6.45 -25.54 -32.39
N ASP A 273 -6.69 -26.37 -31.37
CA ASP A 273 -6.24 -27.78 -31.31
C ASP A 273 -7.41 -28.78 -31.30
N VAL A 274 -8.45 -28.54 -32.10
CA VAL A 274 -9.23 -29.66 -32.66
C VAL A 274 -9.02 -29.66 -34.16
N ALA A 275 -7.85 -30.15 -34.57
CA ALA A 275 -7.68 -30.66 -35.91
C ALA A 275 -8.82 -31.67 -36.17
N PRO A 276 -9.58 -31.56 -37.27
CA PRO A 276 -10.50 -32.62 -37.63
C PRO A 276 -9.69 -33.88 -37.84
N ALA A 277 -10.03 -34.93 -37.10
CA ALA A 277 -9.54 -36.28 -37.35
C ALA A 277 -9.66 -36.55 -38.85
N ALA A 278 -8.51 -36.71 -39.52
CA ALA A 278 -8.45 -37.24 -40.87
C ALA A 278 -9.16 -38.61 -40.83
N PRO A 279 -10.10 -38.88 -41.75
CA PRO A 279 -10.71 -40.20 -41.80
C PRO A 279 -9.60 -41.18 -42.17
N ALA A 280 -9.30 -42.11 -41.26
CA ALA A 280 -8.50 -43.28 -41.58
C ALA A 280 -9.24 -44.03 -42.68
N LEU A 281 -8.72 -43.97 -43.90
CA LEU A 281 -9.10 -44.87 -44.99
C LEU A 281 -8.74 -46.29 -44.53
N SER A 282 -9.74 -46.99 -43.99
CA SER A 282 -9.73 -48.42 -43.78
C SER A 282 -9.59 -49.09 -45.14
N ASN A 283 -8.37 -49.44 -45.51
CA ASN A 283 -8.09 -50.24 -46.70
C ASN A 283 -8.25 -51.72 -46.32
N ASP A 284 -9.49 -52.13 -46.08
CA ASP A 284 -9.89 -53.53 -46.00
C ASP A 284 -10.79 -53.81 -47.19
N LEU A 285 -10.21 -54.39 -48.24
CA LEU A 285 -10.89 -55.18 -49.26
C LEU A 285 -9.84 -56.05 -49.96
N ASP A 286 -9.42 -57.11 -49.27
CA ASP A 286 -9.05 -58.36 -49.93
C ASP A 286 -10.34 -59.14 -50.21
N PRO A 287 -10.64 -59.44 -51.49
CA PRO A 287 -11.47 -60.61 -51.75
C PRO A 287 -11.00 -61.35 -53.00
N HIS A 288 -9.92 -62.15 -52.94
CA HIS A 288 -9.76 -63.27 -53.90
C HIS A 288 -8.95 -64.43 -53.32
N SER A 289 -9.61 -65.19 -52.45
CA SER A 289 -9.45 -66.64 -52.22
C SER A 289 -10.87 -67.20 -52.29
N THR A 290 -11.28 -68.24 -53.01
CA THR A 290 -10.63 -69.29 -53.82
C THR A 290 -11.79 -69.92 -54.63
N ALA A 291 -11.57 -70.30 -55.90
CA ALA A 291 -12.38 -71.34 -56.54
C ALA A 291 -11.53 -72.06 -57.60
N ALA A 292 -11.60 -73.39 -57.58
CA ALA A 292 -10.63 -74.32 -58.14
C ALA A 292 -11.02 -74.87 -59.54
N THR A 293 -9.98 -75.20 -60.33
CA THR A 293 -9.83 -76.33 -61.30
C THR A 293 -10.57 -76.33 -62.67
N PRO A 294 -10.17 -77.13 -63.69
CA PRO A 294 -8.99 -77.03 -64.60
C PRO A 294 -9.42 -77.26 -66.10
N PRO A 295 -8.63 -77.92 -66.99
CA PRO A 295 -7.42 -77.56 -67.74
C PRO A 295 -7.67 -77.40 -69.27
N LEU A 296 -6.65 -77.05 -70.09
CA LEU A 296 -6.38 -77.62 -71.44
C LEU A 296 -5.17 -76.98 -72.18
N ALA A 297 -4.17 -77.83 -72.46
CA ALA A 297 -3.37 -77.97 -73.70
C ALA A 297 -2.90 -76.72 -74.50
N ARG A 298 -1.59 -76.47 -74.54
CA ARG A 298 -0.62 -77.00 -75.53
C ARG A 298 0.80 -76.50 -75.22
#